data_AF-A0A1H7P7Q0-F1
#
_entry.id   AF-A0A1H7P7Q0-F1
#
_cell.length_a   1.000
_cell.length_b   1.000
_cell.length_c   1.000
_cell.angle_alpha   90.00
_cell.angle_beta   90.00
_cell.angle_gamma   90.00
#
_symmetry.space_group_name_H-M   'P 1'
#
loop_
_entity.id
_entity.type
_entity.pdbx_description
1 polymer ?
#
loop_
_entity_poly.entity_id
_entity_poly.type
_entity_poly.pdbx_seq_one_letter_code
_entity_poly.pdbx_strand_id
1 'polypeptide(L)'
;MAASTARAPARVSSFPESSSSEANGVESLALQACDDVESLHEVRHAYAGLERLIGPQRVNETEEVCSSRSELSALVRVVNEELRRRIEAAEGTLQSLRAAVAAR
;
A
#
# COMPACT_ATOMS: atom_id res chain seq x y z
N MET A 1 11.27 12.93 70.89
CA MET A 1 10.05 12.44 70.23
C MET A 1 10.09 12.88 68.78
N ALA A 2 10.35 11.97 67.84
CA ALA A 2 10.45 12.28 66.42
C ALA A 2 9.16 11.85 65.70
N ALA A 3 8.52 12.78 64.99
CA ALA A 3 7.29 12.55 64.24
C ALA A 3 7.60 11.86 62.90
N SER A 4 7.06 10.66 62.69
CA SER A 4 7.07 9.99 61.39
C SER A 4 5.92 10.51 60.53
N THR A 5 6.26 11.21 59.44
CA THR A 5 5.29 11.61 58.41
C THR A 5 5.13 10.45 57.43
N ALA A 6 3.94 9.85 57.41
CA ALA A 6 3.57 8.80 56.47
C ALA A 6 3.35 9.41 55.07
N ARG A 7 4.05 8.88 54.07
CA ARG A 7 3.92 9.25 52.65
C ARG A 7 2.73 8.51 52.05
N ALA A 8 1.67 9.22 51.69
CA ALA A 8 0.56 8.67 50.90
C ALA A 8 0.98 8.59 49.41
N PRO A 9 0.75 7.47 48.71
CA PRO A 9 1.01 7.41 47.28
C PRO A 9 -0.14 8.09 46.55
N ALA A 10 0.18 9.10 45.75
CA ALA A 10 -0.73 9.62 44.73
C ALA A 10 -0.97 8.49 43.72
N ARG A 11 -2.21 7.98 43.66
CA ARG A 11 -2.63 7.10 42.57
C ARG A 11 -2.67 7.95 41.29
N VAL A 12 -1.66 7.78 40.45
CA VAL A 12 -1.70 8.22 39.05
C VAL A 12 -2.81 7.40 38.39
N SER A 13 -3.91 8.07 38.07
CA SER A 13 -4.98 7.50 37.24
C SER A 13 -4.45 7.42 35.82
N SER A 14 -3.96 6.25 35.42
CA SER A 14 -3.71 5.91 34.02
C SER A 14 -5.05 5.81 33.29
N PHE A 15 -5.43 6.90 32.61
CA PHE A 15 -6.44 6.89 31.56
C PHE A 15 -5.88 6.12 30.34
N PRO A 16 -6.73 5.51 29.49
CA PRO A 16 -6.31 4.41 28.63
C PRO A 16 -5.47 4.91 27.45
N GLU A 17 -4.18 4.57 27.46
CA GLU A 17 -3.26 4.73 26.31
C GLU A 17 -3.66 3.83 25.11
N SER A 18 -4.67 2.95 25.26
CA SER A 18 -5.12 2.06 24.19
C SER A 18 -5.77 2.80 23.02
N SER A 19 -6.53 3.87 23.27
CA SER A 19 -7.27 4.56 22.20
C SER A 19 -6.38 5.34 21.21
N SER A 20 -5.21 5.82 21.65
CA SER A 20 -4.25 6.51 20.77
C SER A 20 -3.46 5.52 19.91
N SER A 21 -3.11 4.34 20.43
CA SER A 21 -2.42 3.29 19.68
C SER A 21 -3.30 2.71 18.56
N GLU A 22 -4.60 2.51 18.82
CA GLU A 22 -5.57 2.02 17.84
C GLU A 22 -5.81 3.04 16.71
N ALA A 23 -5.91 4.34 17.06
CA ALA A 23 -6.06 5.42 16.09
C ALA A 23 -4.85 5.54 15.15
N ASN A 24 -3.63 5.41 15.68
CA ASN A 24 -2.40 5.40 14.88
C ASN A 24 -2.32 4.20 13.92
N GLY A 25 -2.86 3.04 14.33
CA GLY A 25 -2.94 1.86 13.47
C GLY A 25 -3.90 2.05 12.29
N VAL A 26 -5.07 2.66 12.54
CA VAL A 26 -6.05 2.96 11.49
C VAL A 26 -5.50 3.99 10.49
N GLU A 27 -4.85 5.05 10.97
CA GLU A 27 -4.25 6.08 10.10
C GLU A 27 -3.15 5.48 9.22
N SER A 28 -2.28 4.65 9.79
CA SER A 28 -1.25 3.93 9.03
C SER A 28 -1.83 3.03 7.94
N LEU A 29 -2.89 2.26 8.26
CA LEU A 29 -3.59 1.41 7.28
C LEU A 29 -4.27 2.22 6.18
N ALA A 30 -4.78 3.41 6.49
CA ALA A 30 -5.37 4.30 5.49
C ALA A 30 -4.31 4.87 4.54
N LEU A 31 -3.16 5.29 5.06
CA LEU A 31 -2.02 5.73 4.24
C LEU A 31 -1.52 4.59 3.34
N GLN A 32 -1.33 3.39 3.91
CA GLN A 32 -0.92 2.23 3.13
C GLN A 32 -1.93 1.88 2.02
N ALA A 33 -3.23 2.02 2.27
CA ALA A 33 -4.24 1.81 1.23
C ALA A 33 -4.14 2.85 0.09
N CYS A 34 -3.77 4.09 0.40
CA CYS A 34 -3.49 5.11 -0.62
C CYS A 34 -2.25 4.73 -1.45
N ASP A 35 -1.17 4.32 -0.79
CA ASP A 35 0.06 3.87 -1.45
C ASP A 35 -0.19 2.64 -2.33
N ASP A 36 -1.01 1.69 -1.86
CA ASP A 36 -1.39 0.50 -2.62
C ASP A 36 -2.16 0.89 -3.91
N VAL A 37 -3.06 1.87 -3.84
CA VAL A 37 -3.78 2.40 -5.02
C VAL A 37 -2.82 3.10 -5.98
N GLU A 38 -1.89 3.92 -5.48
CA GLU A 38 -0.87 4.56 -6.33
C GLU A 38 0.00 3.50 -7.02
N SER A 39 0.38 2.44 -6.31
CA SER A 39 1.12 1.33 -6.90
C SER A 39 0.33 0.63 -8.03
N LEU A 40 -1.00 0.54 -7.94
CA LEU A 40 -1.81 -0.02 -9.03
C LEU A 40 -1.79 0.87 -10.27
N HIS A 41 -1.70 2.20 -10.10
CA HIS A 41 -1.56 3.13 -11.22
C HIS A 41 -0.25 2.93 -12.00
N GLU A 42 0.85 2.62 -11.33
CA GLU A 42 2.13 2.32 -12.00
C GLU A 42 2.02 1.10 -12.93
N VAL A 43 1.36 0.03 -12.47
CA VAL A 43 1.16 -1.18 -13.29
C VAL A 43 0.25 -0.88 -14.49
N ARG A 44 -0.78 -0.06 -14.29
CA ARG A 44 -1.63 0.44 -15.39
C ARG A 44 -0.81 1.25 -16.41
N HIS A 45 0.13 2.08 -15.96
CA HIS A 45 1.03 2.81 -16.86
C HIS A 45 1.95 1.86 -17.64
N ALA A 46 2.43 0.79 -17.02
CA ALA A 46 3.19 -0.26 -17.70
C ALA A 46 2.37 -0.92 -18.82
N TYR A 47 1.10 -1.28 -18.57
CA TYR A 47 0.20 -1.79 -19.61
C TYR A 47 0.02 -0.82 -20.78
N ALA A 48 -0.22 0.47 -20.50
CA ALA A 48 -0.35 1.48 -21.55
C ALA A 48 0.96 1.67 -22.35
N GLY A 49 2.11 1.41 -21.74
CA GLY A 49 3.40 1.30 -22.42
C GLY A 49 3.45 0.11 -23.39
N LEU A 50 3.04 -1.07 -22.94
CA LEU A 50 2.98 -2.27 -23.77
C LEU A 50 2.02 -2.13 -24.95
N GLU A 51 0.84 -1.53 -24.73
CA GLU A 51 -0.12 -1.25 -25.81
C GLU A 51 0.48 -0.38 -26.92
N ARG A 52 1.31 0.61 -26.55
CA ARG A 52 2.02 1.47 -27.51
C ARG A 52 3.08 0.72 -28.30
N LEU A 53 3.75 -0.27 -27.70
CA LEU A 53 4.72 -1.14 -28.39
C LEU A 53 4.04 -2.10 -29.40
N ILE A 54 2.80 -2.50 -29.11
CA ILE A 54 2.00 -3.40 -29.97
C ILE A 54 1.31 -2.63 -31.10
N GLY A 55 0.95 -1.36 -30.86
CA GLY A 55 0.28 -0.51 -31.84
C GLY A 55 1.13 -0.23 -33.10
N PRO A 56 0.51 0.25 -34.19
CA PRO A 56 1.25 0.61 -35.40
C PRO A 56 2.31 1.67 -35.09
N GLN A 57 3.59 1.31 -35.20
CA GLN A 57 4.68 2.27 -35.01
C GLN A 57 4.66 3.27 -36.16
N ARG A 58 4.65 4.57 -35.84
CA ARG A 58 4.73 5.61 -36.86
C ARG A 58 6.15 5.57 -37.44
N VAL A 59 6.23 5.19 -38.71
CA VAL A 59 7.45 4.89 -39.50
C VAL A 59 8.35 6.12 -39.77
N ASN A 60 8.40 7.11 -38.87
CA ASN A 60 9.14 8.36 -39.08
C ASN A 60 10.28 8.61 -38.09
N GLU A 61 10.48 7.75 -37.10
CA GLU A 61 11.67 7.80 -36.24
C GLU A 61 12.66 6.76 -36.75
N THR A 62 13.90 7.17 -37.01
CA THR A 62 14.97 6.40 -37.64
C THR A 62 15.43 5.16 -36.84
N GLU A 63 14.76 4.82 -35.75
CA GLU A 63 14.98 3.62 -34.93
C GLU A 63 13.65 2.87 -34.77
N GLU A 64 13.39 1.86 -35.61
CA GLU A 64 12.27 0.94 -35.40
C GLU A 64 12.54 0.06 -34.18
N VAL A 65 11.75 0.21 -33.11
CA VAL A 65 11.82 -0.68 -31.94
C VAL A 65 11.00 -1.93 -32.24
N CYS A 66 11.55 -2.86 -33.00
CA CYS A 66 10.89 -4.15 -33.27
C CYS A 66 11.01 -5.09 -32.06
N SER A 67 9.93 -5.28 -31.29
CA SER A 67 9.86 -6.34 -30.26
C SER A 67 9.28 -7.64 -30.85
N SER A 68 9.88 -8.77 -30.50
CA SER A 68 9.35 -10.09 -30.83
C SER A 68 8.07 -10.41 -30.04
N ARG A 69 7.23 -11.29 -30.60
CA ARG A 69 6.05 -11.81 -29.89
C ARG A 69 6.40 -12.47 -28.55
N SER A 70 7.57 -13.12 -28.47
CA SER A 70 8.07 -13.74 -27.24
C SER A 70 8.42 -12.71 -26.17
N GLU A 71 9.08 -11.61 -26.54
CA GLU A 71 9.41 -10.52 -25.61
C GLU A 71 8.14 -9.83 -25.11
N LEU A 72 7.20 -9.53 -26.00
CA LEU A 72 5.89 -8.97 -25.63
C LEU A 72 5.12 -9.90 -24.70
N SER A 73 5.11 -11.21 -24.98
CA SER A 73 4.47 -12.21 -24.12
C SER A 73 5.12 -12.31 -22.73
N ALA A 74 6.45 -12.24 -22.66
CA ALA A 74 7.18 -12.23 -21.40
C ALA A 74 6.86 -10.97 -20.58
N LEU A 75 6.82 -9.79 -21.22
CA LEU A 75 6.46 -8.54 -20.57
C LEU A 75 5.03 -8.58 -20.01
N VAL A 76 4.06 -9.01 -20.81
CA VAL A 76 2.66 -9.14 -20.35
C VAL A 76 2.56 -10.09 -19.16
N ARG A 77 3.28 -11.22 -19.17
CA ARG A 77 3.29 -12.15 -18.03
C ARG A 77 3.83 -11.50 -16.75
N VAL A 78 4.93 -10.76 -16.85
CA VAL A 78 5.52 -10.06 -15.69
C VAL A 78 4.57 -9.00 -15.14
N VAL A 79 3.97 -8.19 -16.02
CA VAL A 79 3.02 -7.14 -15.59
C VAL A 79 1.75 -7.73 -14.99
N ASN A 80 1.20 -8.81 -15.57
CA ASN A 80 0.03 -9.51 -15.01
C ASN A 80 0.31 -10.06 -13.61
N GLU A 81 1.48 -10.65 -13.43
CA GLU A 81 1.87 -11.24 -12.15
C GLU A 81 2.11 -10.15 -11.08
N GLU A 82 2.66 -9.01 -11.47
CA GLU A 82 2.80 -7.87 -10.57
C GLU A 82 1.45 -7.21 -10.24
N LEU A 83 0.55 -7.08 -11.22
CA LEU A 83 -0.81 -6.59 -10.99
C LEU A 83 -1.52 -7.45 -9.94
N ARG A 84 -1.45 -8.77 -10.11
CA ARG A 84 -2.05 -9.74 -9.18
C ARG A 84 -1.53 -9.53 -7.76
N ARG A 85 -0.21 -9.44 -7.58
CA ARG A 85 0.41 -9.22 -6.26
C ARG A 85 -0.04 -7.91 -5.61
N ARG A 86 -0.10 -6.81 -6.37
CA ARG A 86 -0.53 -5.50 -5.84
C ARG A 86 -2.01 -5.48 -5.48
N ILE A 87 -2.86 -6.16 -6.26
CA ILE A 87 -4.28 -6.34 -5.90
C ILE A 87 -4.40 -7.11 -4.58
N GLU A 88 -3.70 -8.24 -4.45
CA GLU A 88 -3.73 -9.05 -3.21
C GLU A 88 -3.25 -8.25 -1.99
N ALA A 89 -2.20 -7.43 -2.15
CA ALA A 89 -1.71 -6.53 -1.10
C ALA A 89 -2.76 -5.47 -0.73
N ALA A 90 -3.30 -4.76 -1.72
CA ALA A 90 -4.32 -3.73 -1.53
C ALA A 90 -5.57 -4.28 -0.83
N GLU A 91 -6.04 -5.46 -1.25
CA GLU A 91 -7.16 -6.15 -0.63
C GLU A 91 -6.86 -6.51 0.83
N GLY A 92 -5.65 -6.99 1.12
CA GLY A 92 -5.20 -7.28 2.49
C GLY A 92 -5.16 -6.04 3.40
N THR A 93 -4.64 -4.93 2.89
CA THR A 93 -4.63 -3.64 3.59
C THR A 93 -6.05 -3.14 3.85
N LEU A 94 -6.93 -3.18 2.85
CA LEU A 94 -8.33 -2.75 2.98
C LEU A 94 -9.13 -3.62 3.95
N GLN A 95 -8.91 -4.93 3.95
CA GLN A 95 -9.52 -5.84 4.93
C GLN A 95 -9.07 -5.51 6.35
N SER A 96 -7.77 -5.27 6.54
CA SER A 96 -7.19 -4.88 7.83
C SER A 96 -7.75 -3.54 8.30
N LEU A 97 -7.83 -2.54 7.40
CA LEU A 97 -8.42 -1.24 7.69
C LEU A 97 -9.89 -1.36 8.10
N ARG A 98 -10.68 -2.16 7.37
CA ARG A 98 -12.09 -2.41 7.69
C ARG A 98 -12.24 -3.05 9.07
N ALA A 99 -11.40 -4.02 9.41
CA ALA A 99 -11.42 -4.66 10.72
C ALA A 99 -11.06 -3.67 11.84
N ALA A 100 -10.03 -2.85 11.65
CA ALA A 100 -9.59 -1.86 12.62
C ALA A 100 -10.66 -0.76 12.84
N VAL A 101 -11.32 -0.31 11.77
CA VAL A 101 -12.43 0.65 11.87
C VAL A 101 -13.64 0.04 12.57
N ALA A 102 -13.95 -1.23 12.31
CA ALA A 102 -15.08 -1.92 12.96
C ALA A 102 -14.83 -2.26 14.45
N ALA A 103 -13.57 -2.26 14.90
CA ALA A 103 -13.18 -2.51 16.28
C ALA A 103 -13.19 -1.25 17.17
N ARG A 104 -13.35 -0.05 16.57
CA ARG A 104 -13.53 1.22 17.31
C ARG A 104 -14.95 1.39 17.82
#